data_AF-A0A7S2J078-F1
#
_entry.id   AF-A0A7S2J078-F1
#
_cell.length_a   1.000
_cell.length_b   1.000
_cell.length_c   1.000
_cell.angle_alpha   90.00
_cell.angle_beta   90.00
_cell.angle_gamma   90.00
#
_symmetry.space_group_name_H-M   'P 1'
#
loop_
_entity.id
_entity.type
_entity.pdbx_description
1 polymer ?
#
loop_
_entity_poly.entity_id
_entity_poly.type
_entity_poly.pdbx_seq_one_letter_code
_entity_poly.pdbx_strand_id
1 'polypeptide(L)'
;GHADVVQLLCSRGASATSTRENEWSCLQTASYAGSAEVLACLVESSANVNAVFNPPGGGESNSFAPIHLAAYNGFGPTLTELVRLGAQVNLPMGNGWTPLMIAAAQGHVMAVTALLDCDADIDFQRSVDGLTALMTAA
;
A
#
# COMPACT_ATOMS: atom_id res chain seq x y z
N GLY A 1 8.00 2.86 -13.53
CA GLY A 1 6.89 3.75 -13.99
C GLY A 1 7.42 4.87 -14.86
N HIS A 2 6.64 5.93 -15.10
CA HIS A 2 7.03 7.12 -15.87
C HIS A 2 7.17 8.35 -14.95
N ALA A 3 8.13 8.32 -14.03
CA ALA A 3 8.27 9.34 -12.99
C ALA A 3 8.58 10.74 -13.55
N ASP A 4 9.37 10.80 -14.63
CA ASP A 4 9.66 12.01 -15.41
C ASP A 4 8.39 12.65 -15.98
N VAL A 5 7.49 11.84 -16.54
CA VAL A 5 6.20 12.29 -17.07
C VAL A 5 5.30 12.77 -15.93
N VAL A 6 5.26 12.06 -14.81
CA VAL A 6 4.48 12.47 -13.63
C VAL A 6 4.97 13.81 -13.09
N GLN A 7 6.28 13.99 -12.93
CA GLN A 7 6.88 15.26 -12.51
C GLN A 7 6.53 16.40 -13.47
N LEU A 8 6.63 16.17 -14.79
CA LEU A 8 6.27 17.17 -15.79
C LEU A 8 4.79 17.55 -15.70
N LEU A 9 3.89 16.59 -15.53
CA LEU A 9 2.46 16.88 -15.40
C LEU A 9 2.16 17.69 -14.13
N CYS A 10 2.74 17.30 -12.98
CA CYS A 10 2.60 18.04 -11.73
C CYS A 10 3.17 19.46 -11.84
N SER A 11 4.32 19.65 -12.50
CA SER A 11 4.90 20.98 -12.73
C SER A 11 4.05 21.88 -13.65
N ARG A 12 3.08 21.30 -14.37
CA ARG A 12 2.09 22.02 -15.20
C ARG A 12 0.73 22.19 -14.52
N GLY A 13 0.64 21.88 -13.22
CA GLY A 13 -0.55 22.09 -12.40
C GLY A 13 -1.48 20.88 -12.30
N ALA A 14 -1.08 19.69 -12.78
CA ALA A 14 -1.85 18.48 -12.51
C ALA A 14 -1.83 18.15 -11.00
N SER A 15 -2.99 17.89 -10.41
CA SER A 15 -3.07 17.51 -9.01
C SER A 15 -2.65 16.05 -8.79
N ALA A 16 -1.59 15.84 -8.00
CA ALA A 16 -1.13 14.52 -7.56
C ALA A 16 -2.12 13.79 -6.66
N THR A 17 -3.12 14.51 -6.11
CA THR A 17 -4.15 13.98 -5.23
C THR A 17 -5.46 13.69 -5.95
N SER A 18 -5.48 13.80 -7.28
CA SER A 18 -6.67 13.49 -8.08
C SER A 18 -7.08 12.03 -7.89
N THR A 19 -8.40 11.81 -7.79
CA THR A 19 -9.00 10.48 -7.71
C THR A 19 -9.98 10.25 -8.86
N ARG A 20 -10.19 8.99 -9.24
CA ARG A 20 -11.28 8.59 -10.14
C ARG A 20 -12.61 8.47 -9.36
N GLU A 21 -13.70 8.12 -10.06
CA GLU A 21 -15.08 8.03 -9.54
C GLU A 21 -15.26 7.08 -8.33
N ASN A 22 -14.28 6.22 -8.05
CA ASN A 22 -14.24 5.27 -6.93
C ASN A 22 -13.17 5.62 -5.88
N GLU A 23 -12.80 6.90 -5.78
CA GLU A 23 -11.75 7.40 -4.87
C GLU A 23 -10.35 6.81 -5.16
N TRP A 24 -10.19 6.13 -6.30
CA TRP A 24 -8.91 5.54 -6.70
C TRP A 24 -7.91 6.63 -7.09
N SER A 25 -6.80 6.74 -6.36
CA SER A 25 -5.81 7.80 -6.51
C SER A 25 -4.65 7.43 -7.44
N CYS A 26 -3.92 8.46 -7.89
CA CYS A 26 -2.64 8.28 -8.58
C CYS A 26 -1.65 7.45 -7.74
N LEU A 27 -1.64 7.63 -6.41
CA LEU A 27 -0.73 6.93 -5.52
C LEU A 27 -1.06 5.42 -5.41
N GLN A 28 -2.35 5.08 -5.37
CA GLN A 28 -2.80 3.68 -5.42
C GLN A 28 -2.46 3.03 -6.76
N THR A 29 -2.58 3.78 -7.86
CA THR A 29 -2.14 3.31 -9.19
C THR A 29 -0.64 3.01 -9.22
N ALA A 30 0.18 3.91 -8.68
CA ALA A 30 1.62 3.72 -8.59
C ALA A 30 2.02 2.52 -7.72
N SER A 31 1.33 2.33 -6.58
CA SER A 31 1.55 1.18 -5.71
C SER A 31 1.14 -0.14 -6.35
N TYR A 32 -0.05 -0.19 -6.96
CA TYR A 32 -0.54 -1.35 -7.70
C TYR A 32 0.33 -1.71 -8.90
N ALA A 33 1.03 -0.72 -9.49
CA ALA A 33 1.99 -0.92 -10.57
C ALA A 33 3.43 -1.16 -10.09
N GLY A 34 3.69 -1.20 -8.78
CA GLY A 34 5.03 -1.41 -8.21
C GLY A 34 6.03 -0.28 -8.51
N SER A 35 5.56 0.93 -8.81
CA SER A 35 6.42 2.04 -9.27
C SER A 35 6.89 2.92 -8.10
N ALA A 36 7.96 2.50 -7.43
CA ALA A 36 8.58 3.22 -6.31
C ALA A 36 8.94 4.69 -6.65
N GLU A 37 9.53 4.94 -7.82
CA GLU A 37 9.91 6.33 -8.19
C GLU A 37 8.69 7.26 -8.34
N VAL A 38 7.58 6.71 -8.84
CA VAL A 38 6.33 7.48 -9.00
C VAL A 38 5.70 7.77 -7.64
N LEU A 39 5.79 6.84 -6.68
CA LEU A 39 5.31 7.07 -5.31
C LEU A 39 6.02 8.27 -4.67
N ALA A 40 7.34 8.34 -4.77
CA ALA A 40 8.13 9.45 -4.24
C ALA A 40 7.65 10.79 -4.80
N CYS A 41 7.52 10.90 -6.13
CA CYS A 41 7.05 12.12 -6.80
C CYS A 41 5.65 12.55 -6.33
N LEU A 42 4.73 11.59 -6.15
CA LEU A 42 3.36 11.87 -5.74
C LEU A 42 3.29 12.29 -4.27
N VAL A 43 4.04 11.66 -3.37
CA VAL A 43 4.09 12.02 -1.94
C VAL A 43 4.76 13.40 -1.75
N GLU A 44 5.84 13.69 -2.47
CA GLU A 44 6.46 15.03 -2.51
C GLU A 44 5.46 16.10 -2.99
N SER A 45 4.54 15.71 -3.87
CA SER A 45 3.42 16.54 -4.34
C SER A 45 2.19 16.48 -3.42
N SER A 46 2.39 16.18 -2.13
CA SER A 46 1.37 16.16 -1.06
C SER A 46 0.31 15.05 -1.15
N ALA A 47 0.55 13.95 -1.88
CA ALA A 47 -0.32 12.77 -1.80
C ALA A 47 -0.22 12.11 -0.42
N ASN A 48 -1.38 11.78 0.18
CA ASN A 48 -1.42 11.07 1.45
C ASN A 48 -1.04 9.59 1.24
N VAL A 49 0.13 9.19 1.76
CA VAL A 49 0.67 7.83 1.66
C VAL A 49 -0.20 6.77 2.35
N ASN A 50 -0.99 7.18 3.34
CA ASN A 50 -1.91 6.31 4.08
C ASN A 50 -3.36 6.46 3.62
N ALA A 51 -3.61 7.04 2.43
CA ALA A 51 -4.95 7.21 1.90
C ALA A 51 -5.67 5.86 1.73
N VAL A 52 -6.73 5.67 2.49
CA VAL A 52 -7.59 4.49 2.42
C VAL A 52 -8.66 4.71 1.35
N PHE A 53 -8.95 3.69 0.55
CA PHE A 53 -10.07 3.68 -0.38
C PHE A 53 -10.92 2.42 -0.19
N ASN A 54 -12.20 2.55 -0.53
CA ASN A 54 -13.15 1.46 -0.49
C ASN A 54 -13.57 1.11 -1.93
N PRO A 55 -13.33 -0.13 -2.41
CA PRO A 55 -13.77 -0.50 -3.75
C PRO A 55 -15.31 -0.52 -3.83
N PRO A 56 -15.91 -0.14 -4.98
CA PRO A 56 -17.35 -0.17 -5.15
C PRO A 56 -17.93 -1.56 -4.86
N GLY A 57 -18.94 -1.63 -3.98
CA GLY A 57 -19.59 -2.89 -3.60
C GLY A 57 -18.82 -3.72 -2.55
N GLY A 58 -17.58 -3.35 -2.20
CA GLY A 58 -16.90 -3.83 -1.01
C GLY A 58 -17.11 -2.82 0.11
N GLY A 59 -17.85 -3.21 1.16
CA GLY A 59 -18.01 -2.36 2.35
C GLY A 59 -16.67 -1.99 3.00
N GLU A 60 -16.69 -1.21 4.08
CA GLU A 60 -15.49 -0.74 4.80
C GLU A 60 -14.51 -1.86 5.18
N SER A 61 -15.00 -3.10 5.33
CA SER A 61 -14.21 -4.30 5.55
C SER A 61 -13.20 -4.61 4.44
N ASN A 62 -13.39 -4.06 3.24
CA ASN A 62 -12.54 -4.27 2.06
C ASN A 62 -11.74 -3.01 1.70
N SER A 63 -11.46 -2.17 2.70
CA SER A 63 -10.70 -0.94 2.53
C SER A 63 -9.22 -1.23 2.33
N PHE A 64 -8.58 -0.53 1.41
CA PHE A 64 -7.17 -0.70 1.08
C PHE A 64 -6.42 0.63 1.14
N ALA A 65 -5.13 0.55 1.39
CA ALA A 65 -4.20 1.67 1.33
C ALA A 65 -3.06 1.30 0.37
N PRO A 66 -2.23 2.24 -0.09
CA PRO A 66 -1.11 1.94 -0.98
C PRO A 66 -0.25 0.77 -0.50
N ILE A 67 0.07 0.67 0.80
CA ILE A 67 0.89 -0.42 1.34
C ILE A 67 0.23 -1.80 1.22
N HIS A 68 -1.10 -1.89 1.32
CA HIS A 68 -1.84 -3.12 1.11
C HIS A 68 -1.75 -3.60 -0.34
N LEU A 69 -1.82 -2.67 -1.31
CA LEU A 69 -1.73 -3.00 -2.73
C LEU A 69 -0.34 -3.52 -3.14
N ALA A 70 0.72 -2.90 -2.61
CA ALA A 70 2.09 -3.36 -2.85
C ALA A 70 2.33 -4.75 -2.21
N ALA A 71 1.80 -4.98 -1.00
CA ALA A 71 1.86 -6.28 -0.34
C ALA A 71 1.11 -7.37 -1.11
N TYR A 72 -0.10 -7.06 -1.58
CA TYR A 72 -0.92 -7.98 -2.38
C TYR A 72 -0.22 -8.43 -3.68
N ASN A 73 0.54 -7.53 -4.32
CA ASN A 73 1.26 -7.84 -5.57
C ASN A 73 2.72 -8.29 -5.35
N GLY A 74 3.18 -8.35 -4.09
CA GLY A 74 4.51 -8.85 -3.76
C GLY A 74 5.66 -7.87 -4.02
N PHE A 75 5.39 -6.57 -4.16
CA PHE A 75 6.40 -5.57 -4.52
C PHE A 75 7.22 -5.10 -3.32
N GLY A 76 8.20 -5.90 -2.91
CA GLY A 76 9.13 -5.59 -1.81
C GLY A 76 9.76 -4.19 -1.89
N PRO A 77 10.42 -3.80 -3.01
CA PRO A 77 11.00 -2.46 -3.13
C PRO A 77 9.98 -1.32 -2.99
N THR A 78 8.76 -1.52 -3.49
CA THR A 78 7.67 -0.56 -3.35
C THR A 78 7.19 -0.45 -1.90
N LEU A 79 7.15 -1.56 -1.17
CA LEU A 79 6.83 -1.58 0.26
C LEU A 79 7.87 -0.80 1.09
N THR A 80 9.16 -1.07 0.86
CA THR A 80 10.25 -0.34 1.54
C THR A 80 10.14 1.16 1.27
N GLU A 81 9.88 1.56 0.02
CA GLU A 81 9.73 2.97 -0.35
C GLU A 81 8.49 3.61 0.29
N LEU A 82 7.35 2.90 0.32
CA LEU A 82 6.15 3.39 1.00
C LEU A 82 6.41 3.67 2.47
N VAL A 83 7.07 2.75 3.19
CA VAL A 83 7.42 2.95 4.61
C VAL A 83 8.39 4.12 4.77
N ARG A 84 9.40 4.26 3.90
CA ARG A 84 10.32 5.41 3.87
C ARG A 84 9.58 6.74 3.68
N LEU A 85 8.51 6.75 2.89
CA LEU A 85 7.64 7.89 2.63
C LEU A 85 6.60 8.14 3.76
N GLY A 86 6.63 7.35 4.84
CA GLY A 86 5.76 7.52 6.01
C GLY A 86 4.50 6.66 6.01
N ALA A 87 4.44 5.61 5.19
CA ALA A 87 3.38 4.61 5.29
C ALA A 87 3.45 3.88 6.64
N GLN A 88 2.30 3.68 7.27
CA GLN A 88 2.20 2.88 8.47
C GLN A 88 2.36 1.39 8.11
N VAL A 89 3.49 0.78 8.51
CA VAL A 89 3.83 -0.60 8.13
C VAL A 89 2.78 -1.63 8.59
N ASN A 90 2.16 -1.39 9.74
CA ASN A 90 1.14 -2.26 10.35
C ASN A 90 -0.29 -1.73 10.14
N LEU A 91 -0.53 -0.82 9.19
CA LEU A 91 -1.85 -0.23 8.95
C LEU A 91 -2.87 -1.35 8.70
N PRO A 92 -3.92 -1.53 9.52
CA PRO A 92 -4.91 -2.56 9.24
C PRO A 92 -5.92 -2.07 8.19
N MET A 93 -6.38 -2.99 7.34
CA MET A 93 -7.62 -2.84 6.57
C MET A 93 -8.83 -2.81 7.51
N GLY A 94 -10.02 -2.45 7.00
CA GLY A 94 -11.23 -2.37 7.84
C GLY A 94 -11.67 -3.71 8.46
N ASN A 95 -11.24 -4.84 7.88
CA ASN A 95 -11.41 -6.18 8.46
C ASN A 95 -10.22 -6.63 9.34
N GLY A 96 -9.25 -5.76 9.59
CA GLY A 96 -8.10 -5.98 10.46
C GLY A 96 -6.87 -6.61 9.81
N TRP A 97 -6.92 -6.99 8.52
CA TRP A 97 -5.74 -7.54 7.85
C TRP A 97 -4.62 -6.50 7.74
N THR A 98 -3.39 -6.89 8.05
CA THR A 98 -2.20 -6.05 7.85
C THR A 98 -1.51 -6.36 6.52
N PRO A 99 -0.62 -5.48 6.03
CA PRO A 99 0.19 -5.75 4.85
C PRO A 99 0.97 -7.06 4.95
N LEU A 100 1.50 -7.38 6.14
CA LEU A 100 2.27 -8.61 6.37
C LEU A 100 1.40 -9.86 6.23
N MET A 101 0.17 -9.86 6.76
CA MET A 101 -0.79 -10.96 6.56
C MET A 101 -1.14 -11.13 5.09
N ILE A 102 -1.36 -10.03 4.35
CA ILE A 102 -1.66 -10.08 2.92
C ILE A 102 -0.49 -10.71 2.15
N ALA A 103 0.74 -10.22 2.36
CA ALA A 103 1.92 -10.75 1.67
C ALA A 103 2.17 -12.23 2.00
N ALA A 104 1.95 -12.63 3.25
CA ALA A 104 2.07 -14.01 3.71
C ALA A 104 1.02 -14.93 3.06
N ALA A 105 -0.25 -14.53 3.03
CA ALA A 105 -1.33 -15.27 2.37
C ALA A 105 -1.13 -15.46 0.87
N GLN A 106 -0.46 -14.51 0.20
CA GLN A 106 -0.12 -14.59 -1.22
C GLN A 106 1.20 -15.33 -1.49
N GLY A 107 1.93 -15.76 -0.45
CA GLY A 107 3.21 -16.46 -0.58
C GLY A 107 4.35 -15.57 -1.11
N HIS A 108 4.24 -14.24 -0.97
CA HIS A 108 5.20 -13.29 -1.51
C HIS A 108 6.39 -13.07 -0.57
N VAL A 109 7.37 -13.99 -0.62
CA VAL A 109 8.56 -13.98 0.24
C VAL A 109 9.29 -12.62 0.21
N MET A 110 9.49 -12.01 -0.97
CA MET A 110 10.17 -10.71 -1.06
C MET A 110 9.40 -9.58 -0.36
N ALA A 111 8.07 -9.59 -0.41
CA ALA A 111 7.25 -8.60 0.29
C ALA A 111 7.24 -8.85 1.80
N VAL A 112 7.16 -10.11 2.23
CA VAL A 112 7.30 -10.49 3.65
C VAL A 112 8.63 -10.02 4.21
N THR A 113 9.74 -10.30 3.52
CA THR A 113 11.08 -9.82 3.93
C THR A 113 11.12 -8.30 4.01
N ALA A 114 10.67 -7.59 2.97
CA ALA A 114 10.70 -6.13 2.96
C ALA A 114 9.88 -5.50 4.11
N LEU A 115 8.72 -6.07 4.43
CA LEU A 115 7.88 -5.61 5.54
C LEU A 115 8.55 -5.85 6.89
N LEU A 116 9.15 -7.03 7.09
CA LEU A 116 9.89 -7.35 8.33
C LEU A 116 11.15 -6.48 8.49
N ASP A 117 11.87 -6.21 7.41
CA ASP A 117 13.01 -5.28 7.40
C ASP A 117 12.57 -3.83 7.71
N CYS A 118 11.28 -3.54 7.56
CA CYS A 118 10.64 -2.26 7.90
C CYS A 118 9.89 -2.30 9.24
N ASP A 119 10.27 -3.22 10.14
CA ASP A 119 9.71 -3.37 11.49
C ASP A 119 8.19 -3.66 11.52
N ALA A 120 7.67 -4.40 10.52
CA ALA A 120 6.33 -4.97 10.61
C ALA A 120 6.23 -5.90 11.84
N ASP A 121 5.11 -5.80 12.55
CA ASP A 121 4.85 -6.66 13.71
C ASP A 121 4.50 -8.07 13.23
N ILE A 122 5.45 -8.98 13.41
CA ILE A 122 5.36 -10.38 12.97
C ILE A 122 4.24 -11.15 13.67
N ASP A 123 3.88 -10.74 14.89
CA ASP A 123 2.89 -11.38 15.74
C ASP A 123 1.58 -10.57 15.83
N PHE A 124 1.40 -9.56 14.96
CA PHE A 124 0.18 -8.76 14.94
C PHE A 124 -1.05 -9.66 14.83
N GLN A 125 -1.98 -9.49 15.76
CA GLN A 125 -3.22 -10.25 15.80
C GLN A 125 -4.38 -9.44 15.25
N ARG A 126 -5.08 -10.04 14.29
CA ARG A 126 -6.29 -9.46 13.74
C ARG A 126 -7.37 -9.37 14.82
N SER A 127 -7.96 -8.20 15.02
CA SER A 127 -8.92 -7.98 16.11
C SER A 127 -10.20 -8.83 16.02
N VAL A 128 -10.59 -9.25 14.81
CA VAL A 128 -11.85 -9.99 14.60
C VAL A 128 -11.76 -11.47 14.98
N ASP A 129 -10.59 -12.10 14.85
CA ASP A 129 -10.44 -13.55 15.02
C ASP A 129 -9.02 -14.01 15.44
N GLY A 130 -8.11 -13.10 15.71
CA GLY A 130 -6.76 -13.40 16.19
C GLY A 130 -5.80 -13.94 15.12
N LEU A 131 -6.15 -13.91 13.83
CA LEU A 131 -5.23 -14.35 12.77
C LEU A 131 -3.92 -13.56 12.79
N THR A 132 -2.81 -14.27 12.59
CA THR A 132 -1.46 -13.72 12.41
C THR A 132 -0.94 -13.98 11.00
N ALA A 133 0.14 -13.32 10.61
CA ALA A 133 0.76 -13.55 9.30
C ALA A 133 1.17 -15.03 9.08
N LEU A 134 1.70 -15.68 10.12
CA LEU A 134 2.07 -17.09 10.06
C LEU A 134 0.85 -18.00 9.80
N MET A 135 -0.28 -17.74 10.48
CA MET A 135 -1.52 -18.52 10.27
C MET A 135 -2.06 -18.35 8.85
N THR A 136 -1.91 -17.16 8.26
CA THR A 136 -2.39 -16.91 6.90
C THR A 136 -1.52 -17.54 5.80
N ALA A 137 -0.29 -17.93 6.10
CA ALA A 137 0.62 -18.61 5.17
C ALA A 137 0.53 -20.14 5.20
N ALA A 138 -0.13 -20.72 6.21
CA ALA A 138 -0.26 -22.15 6.43
C ALA A 138 -1.47 -22.74 5.70
#